data_AF-A0A7J6KLU2-F1
#
_entry.id   AF-A0A7J6KLU2-F1
#
_cell.length_a   1.000
_cell.length_b   1.000
_cell.length_c   1.000
_cell.angle_alpha   90.00
_cell.angle_beta   90.00
_cell.angle_gamma   90.00
#
_symmetry.space_group_name_H-M   'P 1'
#
loop_
_entity.id
_entity.type
_entity.pdbx_description
1 polymer ?
#
loop_
_entity_poly.entity_id
_entity_poly.type
_entity_poly.pdbx_seq_one_letter_code
_entity_poly.pdbx_strand_id
1 'polypeptide(L)'
;MSARSVMPYVEPRRRRSRTSVINEVVLVDKGCPSGEGPSTIPIYDMTDADIKKRFRVTLDCRRLNCMRLVKKPNCPVTQSQNNAFLTLREWPGHLRKFYFKIDLSDAFSSGYKYSPILFSRVVSEVLEAARQECGAADLDTVTKAKEVVERLFMERGFSVAPHKSQLGDESARS
;
A
#
# COMPACT_ATOMS: atom_id res chain seq x y z
N MET A 1 -21.88 7.49 -32.80
CA MET A 1 -20.70 6.92 -32.11
C MET A 1 -19.48 7.70 -32.55
N SER A 2 -18.95 8.59 -31.70
CA SER A 2 -17.82 9.47 -32.07
C SER A 2 -16.62 9.14 -31.20
N ALA A 3 -15.56 8.63 -31.84
CA ALA A 3 -14.30 8.26 -31.21
C ALA A 3 -13.57 9.52 -30.74
N ARG A 4 -13.32 9.63 -29.44
CA ARG A 4 -12.42 10.66 -28.89
C ARG A 4 -10.98 10.34 -29.33
N SER A 5 -10.49 11.14 -30.28
CA SER A 5 -9.09 11.18 -30.68
C SER A 5 -8.23 11.64 -29.50
N VAL A 6 -7.38 10.76 -29.00
CA VAL A 6 -6.29 11.12 -28.09
C VAL A 6 -5.08 11.39 -28.97
N MET A 7 -4.73 12.67 -29.16
CA MET A 7 -3.48 13.05 -29.81
C MET A 7 -2.33 12.93 -28.80
N PRO A 8 -1.37 12.01 -28.99
CA PRO A 8 -0.14 12.04 -28.21
C PRO A 8 0.72 13.21 -28.69
N TYR A 9 1.21 14.02 -27.76
CA TYR A 9 2.23 15.02 -28.04
C TYR A 9 3.49 14.30 -28.56
N VAL A 10 3.85 14.53 -29.82
CA VAL A 10 5.08 13.99 -30.42
C VAL A 10 6.18 15.02 -30.30
N GLU A 11 7.08 14.79 -29.35
CA GLU A 11 8.24 15.65 -29.15
C GLU A 11 9.24 15.49 -30.32
N PRO A 12 9.82 16.59 -30.87
CA PRO A 12 10.79 16.50 -31.96
C PRO A 12 12.03 15.73 -31.51
N ARG A 13 12.48 14.74 -32.31
CA ARG A 13 13.70 13.95 -32.08
C ARG A 13 14.92 14.85 -31.86
N ARG A 14 15.22 15.20 -30.61
CA ARG A 14 16.50 15.76 -30.20
C ARG A 14 17.41 14.64 -29.68
N ARG A 15 18.65 14.71 -30.15
CA ARG A 15 19.76 13.78 -29.87
C ARG A 15 19.81 13.35 -28.40
N ARG A 16 20.11 12.07 -28.18
CA ARG A 16 20.37 11.43 -26.88
C ARG A 16 21.34 12.26 -26.03
N SER A 17 20.77 13.12 -25.20
CA SER A 17 21.35 13.51 -23.92
C SER A 17 21.00 12.39 -22.92
N ARG A 18 21.93 12.01 -22.04
CA ARG A 18 21.61 11.23 -20.84
C ARG A 18 20.75 12.11 -19.95
N THR A 19 19.47 12.28 -20.29
CA THR A 19 18.50 12.94 -19.45
C THR A 19 18.28 12.07 -18.22
N SER A 20 18.53 12.65 -17.05
CA SER A 20 17.99 12.17 -15.79
C SER A 20 16.55 11.72 -16.03
N VAL A 21 16.27 10.44 -15.83
CA VAL A 21 14.93 9.89 -16.02
C VAL A 21 14.10 10.36 -14.83
N ILE A 22 13.49 11.53 -14.94
CA ILE A 22 12.63 12.09 -13.91
C ILE A 22 11.27 11.39 -14.06
N ASN A 23 10.82 10.68 -13.02
CA ASN A 23 9.43 10.23 -12.97
C ASN A 23 8.56 11.47 -12.79
N GLU A 24 7.58 11.65 -13.68
CA GLU A 24 6.71 12.82 -13.67
C GLU A 24 5.71 12.76 -12.52
N VAL A 25 5.45 13.90 -11.90
CA VAL A 25 4.38 14.06 -10.91
C VAL A 25 3.07 14.19 -11.66
N VAL A 26 2.09 13.35 -11.31
CA VAL A 26 0.78 13.32 -11.95
C VAL A 26 -0.34 13.47 -10.92
N LEU A 27 -1.43 14.12 -11.34
CA LEU A 27 -2.67 14.20 -10.58
C LEU A 27 -3.59 13.06 -11.00
N VAL A 28 -4.01 12.25 -10.03
CA VAL A 28 -4.97 11.16 -10.24
C VAL A 28 -6.27 11.51 -9.54
N ASP A 29 -7.39 11.46 -10.26
CA ASP A 29 -8.71 11.71 -9.69
C ASP A 29 -9.01 10.63 -8.63
N LYS A 30 -9.45 11.04 -7.43
CA LYS A 30 -9.83 10.12 -6.35
C LYS A 30 -11.16 9.41 -6.64
N GLY A 31 -11.91 9.88 -7.63
CA GLY A 31 -13.28 9.44 -7.93
C GLY A 31 -14.28 10.05 -6.95
N CYS A 32 -15.47 10.40 -7.44
CA CYS A 32 -16.59 10.72 -6.56
C CYS A 32 -17.14 9.41 -5.94
N PRO A 33 -17.27 9.33 -4.60
CA PRO A 33 -17.88 8.17 -3.95
C PRO A 33 -19.39 8.08 -4.21
N SER A 34 -20.03 9.20 -4.53
CA SER A 34 -21.41 9.29 -5.02
C SER A 34 -21.40 9.23 -6.54
N GLY A 35 -22.30 8.44 -7.15
CA GLY A 35 -22.47 8.32 -8.61
C GLY A 35 -22.89 9.60 -9.35
N GLU A 36 -22.64 10.77 -8.77
CA GLU A 36 -22.68 12.04 -9.48
C GLU A 36 -21.52 12.04 -10.49
N GLY A 37 -21.87 12.26 -11.76
CA GLY A 37 -20.93 12.26 -12.87
C GLY A 37 -19.73 13.18 -12.64
N PRO A 38 -18.65 13.01 -13.42
CA PRO A 38 -17.43 13.80 -13.25
C PRO A 38 -17.77 15.29 -13.22
N SER A 39 -17.39 15.98 -12.14
CA SER A 39 -17.53 17.44 -12.01
C SER A 39 -16.99 18.09 -13.29
N THR A 40 -17.88 18.81 -13.98
CA THR A 40 -17.69 19.43 -15.29
C THR A 40 -16.78 20.65 -15.27
N ILE A 41 -16.33 21.08 -14.09
CA ILE A 41 -15.42 22.21 -13.94
C ILE A 41 -14.03 21.78 -14.48
N PRO A 42 -13.46 22.50 -15.45
CA PRO A 42 -12.09 22.29 -15.90
C PRO A 42 -11.10 22.50 -14.76
N ILE A 43 -10.00 21.73 -14.73
CA ILE A 43 -9.00 21.81 -13.65
C ILE A 43 -8.44 23.24 -13.49
N TYR A 44 -8.30 23.97 -14.58
CA TYR A 44 -7.78 25.35 -14.59
C TYR A 44 -8.66 26.35 -13.84
N ASP A 45 -9.94 26.02 -13.63
CA ASP A 45 -10.92 26.85 -12.94
C ASP A 45 -11.16 26.41 -11.49
N MET A 46 -10.42 25.38 -11.02
CA MET A 46 -10.54 24.87 -9.65
C MET A 46 -9.64 25.63 -8.68
N THR A 47 -10.11 25.81 -7.46
CA THR A 47 -9.24 26.29 -6.37
C THR A 47 -8.28 25.18 -5.92
N ASP A 48 -7.15 25.55 -5.31
CA ASP A 48 -6.22 24.59 -4.70
C ASP A 48 -6.90 23.63 -3.71
N ALA A 49 -7.92 24.12 -2.98
CA ALA A 49 -8.69 23.31 -2.05
C ALA A 49 -9.51 22.25 -2.79
N ASP A 50 -10.15 22.61 -3.90
CA ASP A 50 -10.91 21.69 -4.75
C ASP A 50 -10.00 20.68 -5.44
N ILE A 51 -8.83 21.11 -5.90
CA ILE A 51 -7.82 20.21 -6.49
C ILE A 51 -7.34 19.20 -5.46
N LYS A 52 -6.98 19.64 -4.25
CA LYS A 52 -6.56 18.74 -3.15
C LYS A 52 -7.67 17.80 -2.71
N LYS A 53 -8.94 18.23 -2.80
CA LYS A 53 -10.10 17.40 -2.49
C LYS A 53 -10.30 16.33 -3.55
N ARG A 54 -10.31 16.70 -4.83
CA ARG A 54 -10.62 15.82 -5.98
C ARG A 54 -9.46 14.92 -6.40
N PHE A 55 -8.23 15.42 -6.38
CA PHE A 55 -7.06 14.71 -6.91
C PHE A 55 -6.11 14.28 -5.81
N ARG A 56 -5.37 13.20 -6.08
CA ARG A 56 -4.19 12.79 -5.34
C ARG A 56 -2.95 12.99 -6.21
N VAL A 57 -1.88 13.47 -5.61
CA VAL A 57 -0.58 13.59 -6.26
C VAL A 57 0.12 12.23 -6.18
N THR A 58 0.65 11.74 -7.30
CA THR A 58 1.47 10.52 -7.35
C THR A 58 2.55 10.63 -8.42
N LEU A 59 3.43 9.63 -8.50
CA LEU A 59 4.46 9.54 -9.52
C LEU A 59 4.01 8.61 -10.64
N ASP A 60 4.27 9.00 -11.90
CA ASP A 60 4.08 8.12 -13.04
C ASP A 60 5.18 7.05 -13.10
N CYS A 61 4.90 5.93 -12.45
CA CYS A 61 5.78 4.78 -12.43
C CYS A 61 5.62 3.86 -13.66
N ARG A 62 4.85 4.20 -14.70
CA ARG A 62 4.59 3.28 -15.85
C ARG A 62 5.88 2.83 -16.55
N ARG A 63 6.80 3.76 -16.85
CA ARG A 63 8.10 3.43 -17.46
C ARG A 63 8.93 2.53 -16.55
N LEU A 64 8.99 2.87 -15.26
CA LEU A 64 9.68 2.07 -14.25
C LEU A 64 9.07 0.66 -14.14
N ASN A 65 7.75 0.56 -14.24
CA ASN A 65 6.99 -0.69 -14.22
C ASN A 65 7.15 -1.52 -15.50
N CYS A 66 7.65 -0.98 -16.62
CA CYS A 66 8.03 -1.78 -17.78
C CYS A 66 9.40 -2.46 -17.62
N MET A 67 10.21 -2.01 -16.67
CA MET A 67 11.53 -2.60 -16.40
C MET A 67 11.41 -3.91 -15.61
N ARG A 68 12.42 -4.76 -15.77
CA ARG A 68 12.57 -6.02 -15.03
C ARG A 68 13.67 -5.84 -13.98
N LEU A 69 13.41 -6.34 -12.77
CA LEU A 69 14.46 -6.44 -11.76
C LEU A 69 15.52 -7.45 -12.23
N VAL A 70 16.80 -7.11 -12.03
CA VAL A 70 17.94 -7.99 -12.30
C VAL A 70 17.84 -9.28 -11.47
N LYS A 71 17.32 -9.17 -10.24
CA LYS A 71 16.96 -10.30 -9.38
C LYS A 71 15.48 -10.22 -9.06
N LYS A 72 14.71 -11.20 -9.52
CA LYS A 72 13.30 -11.30 -9.13
C LYS A 72 13.23 -11.69 -7.65
N PRO A 73 12.37 -11.04 -6.86
CA PRO A 73 12.10 -11.51 -5.51
C PRO A 73 11.42 -12.89 -5.58
N ASN A 74 12.01 -13.89 -4.93
CA ASN A 74 11.43 -15.24 -4.75
C ASN A 74 10.27 -15.23 -3.74
N CYS A 75 9.31 -14.33 -3.88
CA CYS A 75 8.13 -14.27 -3.02
C CYS A 75 6.92 -14.87 -3.78
N PRO A 76 6.25 -15.90 -3.24
CA PRO A 76 5.05 -16.47 -3.84
C PRO A 76 3.82 -15.55 -3.68
N VAL A 77 3.96 -14.43 -2.95
CA VAL A 77 2.87 -13.53 -2.61
C VAL A 77 2.46 -12.72 -3.83
N THR A 78 1.38 -13.13 -4.49
CA THR A 78 0.62 -12.25 -5.39
C THR A 78 -0.37 -11.43 -4.57
N GLN A 79 -0.53 -10.15 -4.89
CA GLN A 79 -1.50 -9.25 -4.25
C GLN A 79 -2.92 -9.57 -4.75
N SER A 80 -3.41 -10.78 -4.48
CA SER A 80 -4.76 -11.22 -4.86
C SER A 80 -5.67 -11.24 -3.63
N GLN A 81 -6.92 -10.81 -3.79
CA GLN A 81 -7.93 -10.91 -2.73
C GLN A 81 -8.18 -12.38 -2.32
N ASN A 82 -8.06 -13.31 -3.27
CA ASN A 82 -8.17 -14.74 -3.01
C ASN A 82 -7.12 -15.23 -2.01
N ASN A 83 -5.89 -14.71 -2.08
CA ASN A 83 -4.84 -15.09 -1.14
C ASN A 83 -5.16 -14.60 0.28
N ALA A 84 -5.71 -13.40 0.44
CA ALA A 84 -6.10 -12.89 1.75
C ALA A 84 -7.19 -13.75 2.40
N PHE A 85 -8.19 -14.17 1.62
CA PHE A 85 -9.23 -15.09 2.11
C PHE A 85 -8.66 -16.46 2.51
N LEU A 86 -7.76 -17.02 1.70
CA LEU A 86 -7.11 -18.30 2.02
C LEU A 86 -6.30 -18.21 3.31
N THR A 87 -5.51 -17.15 3.51
CA THR A 87 -4.76 -16.91 4.75
C THR A 87 -5.68 -16.84 5.97
N LEU A 88 -6.80 -16.12 5.87
CA LEU A 88 -7.77 -16.03 6.97
C LEU A 88 -8.50 -17.36 7.22
N ARG A 89 -8.74 -18.16 6.18
CA ARG A 89 -9.36 -19.49 6.31
C ARG A 89 -8.45 -20.46 7.06
N GLU A 90 -7.15 -20.39 6.81
CA GLU A 90 -6.14 -21.27 7.43
C GLU A 90 -5.81 -20.91 8.89
N TRP A 91 -6.23 -19.74 9.37
CA TRP A 91 -6.01 -19.33 10.77
C TRP A 91 -6.73 -20.31 11.72
N PRO A 92 -6.02 -21.04 12.61
CA PRO A 92 -6.67 -21.98 13.52
C PRO A 92 -7.72 -21.29 14.42
N GLY A 93 -8.95 -21.81 14.44
CA GLY A 93 -10.08 -21.19 15.16
C GLY A 93 -9.81 -20.96 16.65
N HIS A 94 -9.11 -21.89 17.31
CA HIS A 94 -8.75 -21.78 18.72
C HIS A 94 -7.77 -20.64 19.04
N LEU A 95 -7.09 -20.08 18.02
CA LEU A 95 -6.17 -18.94 18.15
C LEU A 95 -6.81 -17.60 17.74
N ARG A 96 -8.09 -17.58 17.36
CA ARG A 96 -8.78 -16.35 16.90
C ARG A 96 -9.39 -15.54 18.05
N LYS A 97 -9.34 -16.05 19.27
CA LYS A 97 -10.01 -15.45 20.43
C LYS A 97 -9.55 -14.02 20.70
N PHE A 98 -8.24 -13.79 20.64
CA PHE A 98 -7.64 -12.47 20.81
C PHE A 98 -6.72 -12.20 19.63
N TYR A 99 -6.86 -11.02 19.03
CA TYR A 99 -6.04 -10.62 17.90
C TYR A 99 -5.73 -9.14 17.95
N PHE A 100 -4.71 -8.73 17.19
CA PHE A 100 -4.48 -7.32 16.90
C PHE A 100 -4.33 -7.10 15.41
N LYS A 101 -4.69 -5.91 14.98
CA LYS A 101 -4.48 -5.39 13.63
C LYS A 101 -3.63 -4.13 13.74
N ILE A 102 -2.58 -4.05 12.93
CA ILE A 102 -1.73 -2.86 12.80
C ILE A 102 -1.88 -2.35 11.36
N ASP A 103 -2.04 -1.04 11.23
CA ASP A 103 -2.00 -0.35 9.94
C ASP A 103 -0.73 0.51 9.90
N LEU A 104 0.04 0.39 8.82
CA LEU A 104 1.30 1.12 8.64
C LEU A 104 1.07 2.25 7.62
N SER A 105 1.19 3.49 8.09
CA SER A 105 1.06 4.69 7.26
C SER A 105 2.19 4.75 6.25
N ASP A 106 1.84 4.98 4.98
CA ASP A 106 2.79 5.22 3.89
C ASP A 106 3.91 4.17 3.80
N ALA A 107 3.57 2.92 4.11
CA ALA A 107 4.53 1.81 4.26
C ALA A 107 5.40 1.56 3.01
N PHE A 108 4.97 2.02 1.84
CA PHE A 108 5.80 2.06 0.64
C PHE A 108 5.28 3.11 -0.34
N SER A 109 6.16 3.59 -1.23
CA SER A 109 5.79 4.51 -2.29
C SER A 109 4.77 3.89 -3.24
N SER A 110 3.64 4.58 -3.42
CA SER A 110 2.58 4.18 -4.34
C SER A 110 3.04 4.21 -5.80
N GLY A 111 2.45 3.35 -6.64
CA GLY A 111 2.63 3.36 -8.10
C GLY A 111 3.68 2.39 -8.63
N TYR A 112 4.70 2.00 -7.85
CA TYR A 112 5.70 1.02 -8.32
C TYR A 112 5.23 -0.42 -8.10
N LYS A 113 5.26 -1.24 -9.17
CA LYS A 113 4.63 -2.57 -9.21
C LYS A 113 5.27 -3.60 -8.26
N TYR A 114 6.53 -3.41 -7.88
CA TYR A 114 7.23 -4.33 -6.98
C TYR A 114 7.20 -3.88 -5.52
N SER A 115 6.71 -2.66 -5.21
CA SER A 115 6.66 -2.17 -3.83
C SER A 115 5.97 -3.14 -2.86
N PRO A 116 4.81 -3.75 -3.17
CA PRO A 116 4.16 -4.68 -2.24
C PRO A 116 4.99 -5.93 -1.94
N ILE A 117 5.68 -6.47 -2.96
CA ILE A 117 6.48 -7.70 -2.83
C ILE A 117 7.78 -7.42 -2.06
N LEU A 118 8.38 -6.24 -2.27
CA LEU A 118 9.54 -5.82 -1.49
C LEU A 118 9.14 -5.57 -0.04
N PHE A 119 8.01 -4.90 0.17
CA PHE A 119 7.48 -4.62 1.50
C PHE A 119 7.11 -5.91 2.26
N SER A 120 6.56 -6.93 1.59
CA SER A 120 6.24 -8.20 2.25
C SER A 120 7.45 -8.88 2.88
N ARG A 121 8.66 -8.66 2.34
CA ARG A 121 9.90 -9.19 2.93
C ARG A 121 10.23 -8.50 4.25
N VAL A 122 10.07 -7.19 4.29
CA VAL A 122 10.24 -6.41 5.53
C VAL A 122 9.26 -6.89 6.60
N VAL A 123 8.00 -7.12 6.20
CA VAL A 123 6.99 -7.67 7.11
C VAL A 123 7.40 -9.06 7.61
N SER A 124 7.88 -9.96 6.74
CA SER A 124 8.37 -11.28 7.16
C SER A 124 9.50 -11.18 8.18
N GLU A 125 10.50 -10.34 7.94
CA GLU A 125 11.64 -10.15 8.85
C GLU A 125 11.21 -9.60 10.21
N VAL A 126 10.28 -8.63 10.23
CA VAL A 126 9.73 -8.08 11.49
C VAL A 126 8.97 -9.15 12.26
N LEU A 127 8.14 -9.94 11.58
CA LEU A 127 7.35 -10.98 12.23
C LEU A 127 8.21 -12.16 12.71
N GLU A 128 9.30 -12.49 12.01
CA GLU A 128 10.28 -13.47 12.46
C GLU A 128 11.00 -13.01 13.73
N ALA A 129 11.45 -11.75 13.77
CA ALA A 129 12.04 -11.15 14.96
C ALA A 129 11.05 -11.14 16.14
N ALA A 130 9.80 -10.74 15.90
CA ALA A 130 8.75 -10.74 16.93
C ALA A 130 8.51 -12.15 17.49
N ARG A 131 8.50 -13.19 16.64
CA ARG A 131 8.36 -14.60 17.11
C ARG A 131 9.51 -15.04 18.00
N GLN A 132 10.72 -14.54 17.76
CA GLN A 132 11.89 -14.85 18.61
C GLN A 132 11.79 -14.15 19.97
N GLU A 133 11.27 -12.92 20.01
CA GLU A 133 11.11 -12.15 21.25
C GLU A 133 9.90 -12.57 22.09
N CYS A 134 8.79 -12.98 21.47
CA CYS A 134 7.54 -13.25 22.16
C CYS A 134 7.46 -14.64 22.85
N GLY A 135 8.38 -15.57 22.59
CA GLY A 135 8.38 -16.90 23.23
C GLY A 135 7.09 -17.72 23.00
N ALA A 136 6.87 -18.77 23.81
CA ALA A 136 5.61 -19.53 23.81
C ALA A 136 4.55 -18.82 24.68
N ALA A 137 3.32 -18.69 24.15
CA ALA A 137 2.33 -17.70 24.56
C ALA A 137 1.40 -18.09 25.74
N ASP A 138 1.11 -17.12 26.60
CA ASP A 138 -0.05 -17.02 27.50
C ASP A 138 -0.98 -15.85 27.06
N LEU A 139 -2.02 -15.52 27.83
CA LEU A 139 -3.01 -14.49 27.46
C LEU A 139 -2.46 -13.05 27.45
N ASP A 140 -1.42 -12.75 28.27
CA ASP A 140 -0.71 -11.46 28.28
C ASP A 140 0.13 -11.25 27.00
N THR A 141 0.29 -12.33 26.22
CA THR A 141 1.13 -12.36 25.04
C THR A 141 0.58 -11.56 23.87
N VAL A 142 -0.74 -11.34 23.73
CA VAL A 142 -1.28 -10.62 22.55
C VAL A 142 -1.00 -9.13 22.59
N THR A 143 -1.19 -8.48 23.74
CA THR A 143 -0.85 -7.06 23.94
C THR A 143 0.66 -6.86 23.82
N LYS A 144 1.44 -7.71 24.48
CA LYS A 144 2.90 -7.69 24.38
C LYS A 144 3.40 -7.91 22.95
N ALA A 145 2.81 -8.86 22.22
CA ALA A 145 3.14 -9.11 20.82
C ALA A 145 2.80 -7.91 19.94
N LYS A 146 1.67 -7.23 20.19
CA LYS A 146 1.33 -5.99 19.49
C LYS A 146 2.41 -4.93 19.70
N GLU A 147 2.80 -4.68 20.95
CA GLU A 147 3.82 -3.67 21.30
C GLU A 147 5.19 -4.00 20.68
N VAL A 148 5.60 -5.27 20.71
CA VAL A 148 6.84 -5.75 20.08
C VAL A 148 6.80 -5.52 18.57
N VAL A 149 5.71 -5.88 17.90
CA VAL A 149 5.58 -5.69 16.44
C VAL A 149 5.57 -4.20 16.07
N GLU A 150 4.82 -3.37 16.80
CA GLU A 150 4.81 -1.92 16.58
C GLU A 150 6.21 -1.31 16.75
N ARG A 151 6.91 -1.66 17.83
CA ARG A 151 8.30 -1.22 18.08
C ARG A 151 9.24 -1.62 16.96
N LEU A 152 9.22 -2.88 16.53
CA LEU A 152 10.11 -3.39 15.47
C LEU A 152 9.87 -2.72 14.10
N PHE A 153 8.64 -2.29 13.82
CA PHE A 153 8.34 -1.47 12.64
C PHE A 153 8.86 -0.04 12.80
N MET A 154 8.67 0.59 13.96
CA MET A 154 9.16 1.94 14.23
C MET A 154 10.70 2.03 14.19
N GLU A 155 11.42 1.03 14.71
CA GLU A 155 12.88 0.94 14.63
C GLU A 155 13.40 0.85 13.19
N ARG A 156 12.58 0.35 12.26
CA ARG A 156 12.87 0.32 10.81
C ARG A 156 12.40 1.56 10.07
N GLY A 157 11.91 2.57 10.78
CA GLY A 157 11.46 3.85 10.23
C GLY A 157 10.02 3.86 9.70
N PHE A 158 9.21 2.85 10.02
CA PHE A 158 7.79 2.84 9.66
C PHE A 158 6.95 3.59 10.69
N SER A 159 5.87 4.20 10.23
CA SER A 159 4.88 4.85 11.09
C SER A 159 3.66 3.96 11.26
N VAL A 160 3.32 3.62 12.50
CA VAL A 160 2.06 2.94 12.83
C VAL A 160 0.94 3.96 12.88
N ALA A 161 -0.21 3.67 12.25
CA ALA A 161 -1.41 4.48 12.32
C ALA A 161 -2.25 4.08 13.55
N PRO A 162 -2.21 4.83 14.67
CA PRO A 162 -2.82 4.37 15.91
C PRO A 162 -4.34 4.28 15.80
N HIS A 163 -4.94 5.25 15.11
CA HIS A 163 -6.39 5.36 14.89
C HIS A 163 -6.98 4.27 13.96
N LYS A 164 -6.14 3.48 13.29
CA LYS A 164 -6.55 2.34 12.45
C LYS A 164 -6.12 0.99 13.02
N SER A 165 -5.28 1.01 14.05
CA SER A 165 -4.81 -0.18 14.73
C SER A 165 -5.83 -0.58 15.80
N GLN A 166 -6.09 -1.87 15.93
CA GLN A 166 -7.20 -2.39 16.75
C GLN A 166 -6.74 -3.61 17.55
N LEU A 167 -7.18 -3.69 18.80
CA LEU A 167 -7.20 -4.93 19.56
C LEU A 167 -8.60 -5.53 19.42
N GLY A 168 -8.68 -6.82 19.11
CA GLY A 168 -9.92 -7.53 18.91
C GLY A 168 -10.08 -8.69 19.88
N ASP A 169 -11.31 -8.89 20.32
CA ASP A 169 -11.75 -10.00 21.17
C ASP A 169 -13.00 -10.64 20.54
N GLU A 170 -12.87 -11.87 20.02
CA GLU A 170 -13.99 -12.63 19.47
C GLU A 170 -14.78 -13.40 20.54
N SER A 171 -14.33 -13.40 21.82
CA SER A 171 -15.04 -14.06 22.92
C SER A 171 -16.47 -13.53 23.10
N ALA A 172 -16.69 -12.25 22.76
CA ALA A 172 -17.96 -11.54 22.93
C ALA A 172 -19.04 -11.86 21.88
N ARG A 173 -18.74 -12.71 20.89
CA ARG A 173 -19.69 -13.11 19.84
C ARG A 173 -20.22 -14.55 20.01
N SER A 174 -19.98 -15.14 21.17
CA SER A 174 -20.43 -16.51 21.54
C SER A 174 -21.76 -16.48 22.26
#